data_AF-A0A0C9WSP6-F1
#
_entry.id   AF-A0A0C9WSP6-F1
#
_cell.length_a   1.000
_cell.length_b   1.000
_cell.length_c   1.000
_cell.angle_alpha   90.00
_cell.angle_beta   90.00
_cell.angle_gamma   90.00
#
_symmetry.space_group_name_H-M   'P 1'
#
loop_
_entity.id
_entity.type
_entity.pdbx_description
1 polymer ?
#
loop_
_entity_poly.entity_id
_entity_poly.type
_entity_poly.pdbx_seq_one_letter_code
_entity_poly.pdbx_strand_id
1 'polypeptide(L)'
;MLTSEAARPNEKLRWLLTPLGLPKRSQLQSNHRNSHRPADAARYKALPSDWKIKAHYYFYGWAVTKEILQKYLSSINKAHFSYEDDIGIASSVIFYMQQDIGFHHINYVAGKVDDKAAVNYRVEQTEEGPMLSLISIGCTQSKRLFWRRPTPKQLERLVEIFGEEPRWFEDFYAKEEFDHELMH
;
A
#
# COMPACT_ATOMS: atom_id res chain seq x y z
N MET A 1 -46.62 -26.54 -21.98
CA MET A 1 -46.19 -25.15 -22.23
C MET A 1 -45.61 -24.61 -20.94
N LEU A 2 -44.28 -24.56 -20.84
CA LEU A 2 -43.53 -24.07 -19.69
C LEU A 2 -42.93 -22.73 -20.09
N THR A 3 -43.36 -21.63 -19.48
CA THR A 3 -42.75 -20.31 -19.68
C THR A 3 -41.65 -20.10 -18.64
N SER A 4 -40.44 -19.96 -19.16
CA SER A 4 -39.23 -19.51 -18.47
C SER A 4 -39.40 -18.06 -17.99
N GLU A 5 -39.21 -17.83 -16.70
CA GLU A 5 -39.15 -16.52 -16.08
C GLU A 5 -37.68 -16.17 -15.86
N ALA A 6 -37.14 -15.29 -16.71
CA ALA A 6 -35.76 -14.83 -16.65
C ALA A 6 -35.61 -13.74 -15.58
N ALA A 7 -34.76 -14.02 -14.58
CA ALA A 7 -34.35 -13.06 -13.57
C ALA A 7 -33.56 -11.89 -14.22
N ARG A 8 -33.96 -10.65 -13.90
CA ARG A 8 -33.26 -9.43 -14.29
C ARG A 8 -32.19 -9.07 -13.25
N PRO A 9 -31.00 -8.57 -13.64
CA PRO A 9 -30.00 -8.09 -12.70
C PRO A 9 -30.40 -6.76 -12.06
N ASN A 10 -30.03 -6.64 -10.78
CA ASN A 10 -30.40 -5.61 -9.82
C ASN A 10 -29.59 -4.31 -10.04
N GLU A 11 -30.18 -3.33 -10.71
CA GLU A 11 -29.63 -1.96 -10.88
C GLU A 11 -29.81 -1.09 -9.62
N LYS A 12 -29.23 -1.49 -8.48
CA LYS A 12 -29.18 -0.65 -7.28
C LYS A 12 -27.82 -0.67 -6.62
N LEU A 13 -26.88 0.10 -7.17
CA LEU A 13 -25.72 0.69 -6.48
C LEU A 13 -25.05 1.78 -7.35
N ARG A 14 -25.86 2.68 -7.91
CA ARG A 14 -25.40 3.86 -8.67
C ARG A 14 -25.95 5.12 -8.02
N TRP A 15 -25.32 5.62 -6.96
CA TRP A 15 -25.30 7.01 -6.42
C TRP A 15 -24.26 6.96 -5.26
N LEU A 16 -23.29 7.85 -5.01
CA LEU A 16 -23.20 9.30 -5.10
C LEU A 16 -21.71 9.71 -5.14
N LEU A 17 -21.24 10.39 -6.18
CA LEU A 17 -20.14 11.37 -6.07
C LEU A 17 -20.43 12.50 -7.06
N THR A 18 -21.26 13.44 -6.63
CA THR A 18 -21.42 14.74 -7.31
C THR A 18 -20.16 15.56 -7.08
N PRO A 19 -19.55 16.16 -8.12
CA PRO A 19 -18.36 16.98 -7.94
C PRO A 19 -18.72 18.33 -7.31
N LEU A 20 -18.26 18.56 -6.09
CA LEU A 20 -18.19 19.90 -5.51
C LEU A 20 -17.22 20.73 -6.36
N GLY A 21 -17.72 21.86 -6.89
CA GLY A 21 -17.00 22.75 -7.78
C GLY A 21 -15.64 23.17 -7.24
N LEU A 22 -14.59 22.86 -7.99
CA LEU A 22 -13.26 23.39 -7.77
C LEU A 22 -13.17 24.83 -8.32
N PRO A 23 -12.65 25.80 -7.55
CA PRO A 23 -12.34 27.12 -8.10
C PRO A 23 -11.21 27.02 -9.12
N LYS A 24 -11.33 27.79 -10.21
CA LYS A 24 -10.34 27.92 -11.29
C LYS A 24 -8.95 28.21 -10.70
N ARG A 25 -8.05 27.23 -10.81
CA ARG A 25 -6.65 27.38 -10.41
C ARG A 25 -5.92 28.16 -11.49
N SER A 26 -5.44 29.35 -11.12
CA SER A 26 -4.54 30.16 -11.93
C SER A 26 -3.30 29.36 -12.32
N GLN A 27 -2.78 29.68 -13.52
CA GLN A 27 -1.53 29.14 -14.03
C GLN A 27 -0.40 29.36 -13.02
N LEU A 28 0.06 28.27 -12.40
CA LEU A 28 1.28 28.25 -11.61
C LEU A 28 2.33 27.50 -12.41
N GLN A 29 3.40 28.25 -12.65
CA GLN A 29 4.51 27.96 -13.53
C GLN A 29 5.13 26.58 -13.29
N SER A 30 5.56 25.98 -14.41
CA SER A 30 6.34 24.76 -14.50
C SER A 30 7.63 24.86 -13.69
N ASN A 31 7.65 24.25 -12.51
CA ASN A 31 8.90 23.91 -11.83
C ASN A 31 9.28 22.48 -12.21
N HIS A 32 10.20 22.36 -13.17
CA HIS A 32 11.01 21.15 -13.35
C HIS A 32 11.75 20.87 -12.03
N ARG A 33 11.16 20.05 -11.16
CA ARG A 33 11.85 19.51 -9.99
C ARG A 33 12.85 18.47 -10.50
N ASN A 34 14.09 18.90 -10.61
CA ASN A 34 15.24 18.01 -10.61
C ASN A 34 15.06 17.00 -9.47
N SER A 35 14.95 15.73 -9.84
CA SER A 35 14.86 14.56 -8.95
C SER A 35 16.18 14.36 -8.21
N HIS A 36 16.53 15.29 -7.33
CA HIS A 36 17.63 15.10 -6.39
C HIS A 36 17.12 14.19 -5.28
N ARG A 37 17.67 12.97 -5.24
CA ARG A 37 17.58 12.12 -4.05
C ARG A 37 18.05 12.97 -2.87
N PRO A 38 17.25 13.14 -1.80
CA PRO A 38 17.73 13.81 -0.60
C PRO A 38 19.02 13.12 -0.15
N ALA A 39 20.08 13.88 0.15
CA ALA A 39 21.37 13.33 0.57
C ALA A 39 21.22 12.34 1.75
N ASP A 40 20.19 12.56 2.57
CA ASP A 40 19.85 11.77 3.76
C ASP A 40 18.71 10.77 3.53
N ALA A 41 18.51 10.27 2.30
CA ALA A 41 17.49 9.25 2.03
C ALA A 41 17.99 7.84 2.37
N ALA A 42 17.16 7.07 3.09
CA ALA A 42 17.47 5.69 3.48
C ALA A 42 17.81 4.80 2.27
N ARG A 43 18.71 3.85 2.51
CA ARG A 43 19.15 2.89 1.48
C ARG A 43 18.27 1.65 1.55
N TYR A 44 17.42 1.47 0.54
CA TYR A 44 16.71 0.20 0.36
C TYR A 44 17.69 -0.89 -0.06
N LYS A 45 17.39 -2.14 0.31
CA LYS A 45 18.10 -3.32 -0.19
C LYS A 45 18.02 -3.37 -1.72
N ALA A 46 18.98 -4.05 -2.33
CA ALA A 46 18.99 -4.25 -3.77
C ALA A 46 17.70 -4.94 -4.23
N LEU A 47 17.14 -4.47 -5.34
CA LEU A 47 16.05 -5.16 -6.02
C LEU A 47 16.56 -6.47 -6.62
N PRO A 48 15.69 -7.48 -6.81
CA PRO A 48 16.00 -8.64 -7.64
C PRO A 48 16.49 -8.19 -9.02
N SER A 49 17.53 -8.82 -9.57
CA SER A 49 18.19 -8.38 -10.81
C SER A 49 17.26 -8.35 -12.04
N ASP A 50 16.22 -9.18 -12.03
CA ASP A 50 15.24 -9.36 -13.10
C ASP A 50 13.95 -8.56 -12.90
N TRP A 51 13.86 -7.70 -11.88
CA TRP A 51 12.61 -7.00 -11.51
C TRP A 51 11.94 -6.24 -12.67
N LYS A 52 12.72 -5.72 -13.62
CA LYS A 52 12.20 -4.94 -14.76
C LYS A 52 11.38 -5.78 -15.72
N ILE A 53 11.76 -7.03 -15.93
CA ILE A 53 11.13 -7.95 -16.90
C ILE A 53 10.03 -8.81 -16.28
N LYS A 54 9.85 -8.75 -14.96
CA LYS A 54 8.74 -9.41 -14.27
C LYS A 54 7.39 -8.79 -14.66
N ALA A 55 6.34 -9.60 -14.64
CA ALA A 55 4.98 -9.16 -14.87
C ALA A 55 4.41 -8.31 -13.73
N HIS A 56 5.03 -8.30 -12.55
CA HIS A 56 4.53 -7.60 -11.36
C HIS A 56 5.44 -6.45 -10.96
N TYR A 57 4.87 -5.44 -10.28
CA TYR A 57 5.67 -4.45 -9.58
C TYR A 57 6.24 -5.03 -8.28
N TYR A 58 7.17 -4.30 -7.66
CA TYR A 58 7.72 -4.64 -6.37
C TYR A 58 7.44 -3.54 -5.36
N PHE A 59 7.07 -3.95 -4.14
CA PHE A 59 6.86 -3.08 -2.99
C PHE A 59 7.93 -3.33 -1.93
N TYR A 60 8.46 -2.25 -1.36
CA TYR A 60 9.44 -2.31 -0.27
C TYR A 60 8.75 -2.04 1.06
N GLY A 61 8.82 -2.98 1.99
CA GLY A 61 8.10 -2.83 3.25
C GLY A 61 8.12 -4.08 4.12
N TRP A 62 7.00 -4.32 4.80
CA TRP A 62 6.82 -5.41 5.75
C TRP A 62 5.53 -6.17 5.45
N ALA A 63 5.60 -7.50 5.52
CA ALA A 63 4.41 -8.32 5.61
C ALA A 63 3.82 -8.18 7.01
N VAL A 64 2.55 -7.83 7.10
CA VAL A 64 1.84 -7.58 8.36
C VAL A 64 0.66 -8.52 8.51
N THR A 65 0.20 -8.68 9.74
CA THR A 65 -1.06 -9.34 10.06
C THR A 65 -1.93 -8.37 10.85
N LYS A 66 -3.22 -8.68 10.98
CA LYS A 66 -4.14 -7.92 11.84
C LYS A 66 -3.59 -7.75 13.26
N GLU A 67 -3.00 -8.79 13.83
CA GLU A 67 -2.44 -8.78 15.19
C GLU A 67 -1.26 -7.81 15.30
N ILE A 68 -0.38 -7.76 14.29
CA ILE A 68 0.75 -6.79 14.26
C ILE A 68 0.22 -5.36 14.24
N LEU A 69 -0.78 -5.09 13.40
CA LEU A 69 -1.40 -3.79 13.27
C LEU A 69 -2.13 -3.36 14.56
N GLN A 70 -2.89 -4.26 15.19
CA GLN A 70 -3.56 -4.02 16.47
C GLN A 70 -2.56 -3.81 17.61
N LYS A 71 -1.45 -4.56 17.63
CA LYS A 71 -0.37 -4.39 18.62
C LYS A 71 0.22 -2.98 18.53
N TYR A 72 0.45 -2.47 17.32
CA TYR A 72 0.90 -1.09 17.15
C TYR A 72 -0.13 -0.09 17.71
N LEU A 73 -1.41 -0.19 17.34
CA LEU A 73 -2.46 0.70 17.87
C LEU A 73 -2.55 0.65 19.40
N SER A 74 -2.35 -0.54 19.99
CA SER A 74 -2.32 -0.71 21.44
C SER A 74 -1.13 0.01 22.08
N SER A 75 0.04 -0.05 21.46
CA SER A 75 1.26 0.61 21.96
C SER A 75 1.15 2.14 22.03
N ILE A 76 0.25 2.74 21.25
CA ILE A 76 -0.01 4.18 21.23
C ILE A 76 -1.32 4.57 21.94
N ASN A 77 -1.88 3.68 22.76
CA ASN A 77 -3.16 3.87 23.48
C ASN A 77 -4.35 4.21 22.55
N LYS A 78 -4.36 3.62 21.34
CA LYS A 78 -5.44 3.74 20.34
C LYS A 78 -6.19 2.42 20.08
N ALA A 79 -6.06 1.44 20.97
CA ALA A 79 -6.76 0.15 20.86
C ALA A 79 -8.29 0.25 21.00
N HIS A 80 -8.82 1.37 21.48
CA HIS A 80 -10.25 1.53 21.78
C HIS A 80 -11.15 1.68 20.55
N PHE A 81 -10.58 1.80 19.35
CA PHE A 81 -11.37 1.81 18.13
C PHE A 81 -11.72 0.37 17.75
N SER A 82 -13.01 0.02 17.87
CA SER A 82 -13.55 -1.22 17.32
C SER A 82 -13.64 -1.07 15.81
N TYR A 83 -12.63 -1.57 15.10
CA TYR A 83 -12.68 -1.67 13.65
C TYR A 83 -13.27 -3.01 13.25
N GLU A 84 -14.32 -2.99 12.42
CA GLU A 84 -15.00 -4.20 11.95
C GLU A 84 -14.22 -4.90 10.82
N ASP A 85 -13.41 -4.14 10.05
CA ASP A 85 -12.66 -4.65 8.91
C ASP A 85 -11.16 -4.31 8.97
N ASP A 86 -10.37 -5.09 8.21
CA ASP A 86 -8.91 -5.00 8.20
C ASP A 86 -8.40 -3.73 7.50
N ILE A 87 -9.17 -3.19 6.55
CA ILE A 87 -8.83 -1.95 5.84
C ILE A 87 -8.91 -0.75 6.79
N GLY A 88 -9.91 -0.71 7.68
CA GLY A 88 -10.08 0.31 8.71
C GLY A 88 -8.94 0.29 9.73
N ILE A 89 -8.51 -0.91 10.14
CA ILE A 89 -7.33 -1.10 11.00
C ILE A 89 -6.08 -0.58 10.28
N ALA A 90 -5.80 -1.05 9.06
CA ALA A 90 -4.62 -0.67 8.30
C ALA A 90 -4.58 0.84 8.02
N SER A 91 -5.70 1.43 7.61
CA SER A 91 -5.81 2.88 7.35
C SER A 91 -5.51 3.70 8.60
N SER A 92 -6.00 3.25 9.76
CA SER A 92 -5.75 3.93 11.03
C SER A 92 -4.30 3.79 11.47
N VAL A 93 -3.70 2.61 11.32
CA VAL A 93 -2.27 2.39 11.56
C VAL A 93 -1.44 3.32 10.68
N ILE A 94 -1.72 3.36 9.38
CA ILE A 94 -1.03 4.24 8.44
C ILE A 94 -1.16 5.69 8.88
N PHE A 95 -2.38 6.15 9.18
CA PHE A 95 -2.61 7.52 9.62
C PHE A 95 -1.73 7.87 10.84
N TYR A 96 -1.77 7.07 11.89
CA TYR A 96 -0.99 7.34 13.10
C TYR A 96 0.52 7.21 12.89
N MET A 97 0.98 6.23 12.09
CA MET A 97 2.39 6.09 11.73
C MET A 97 2.90 7.31 10.96
N GLN A 98 2.11 7.81 10.00
CA GLN A 98 2.48 8.99 9.24
C GLN A 98 2.62 10.23 10.13
N GLN A 99 1.78 10.37 11.16
CA GLN A 99 1.88 11.47 12.14
C GLN A 99 3.10 11.30 13.07
N ASP A 100 3.34 10.10 13.59
CA ASP A 100 4.43 9.82 14.54
C ASP A 100 5.82 9.94 13.87
N ILE A 101 5.94 9.44 12.64
CA ILE A 101 7.22 9.34 11.91
C ILE A 101 7.46 10.57 11.02
N GLY A 102 6.42 11.29 10.63
CA GLY A 102 6.50 12.40 9.66
C GLY A 102 6.85 11.93 8.24
N PHE A 103 6.50 10.69 7.88
CA PHE A 103 6.68 10.13 6.54
C PHE A 103 5.33 9.74 5.95
N HIS A 104 4.86 10.47 4.93
CA HIS A 104 3.50 10.36 4.38
C HIS A 104 3.35 9.40 3.19
N HIS A 105 4.36 8.57 2.90
CA HIS A 105 4.34 7.66 1.75
C HIS A 105 4.30 6.20 2.19
N ILE A 106 3.48 5.93 3.21
CA ILE A 106 3.18 4.61 3.74
C ILE A 106 1.85 4.17 3.13
N ASN A 107 1.81 2.96 2.55
CA ASN A 107 0.65 2.41 1.86
C ASN A 107 0.33 1.00 2.39
N TYR A 108 -0.94 0.61 2.35
CA TYR A 108 -1.39 -0.76 2.57
C TYR A 108 -1.64 -1.39 1.20
N VAL A 109 -0.96 -2.49 0.89
CA VAL A 109 -1.02 -3.14 -0.43
C VAL A 109 -1.00 -4.65 -0.28
N ALA A 110 -1.50 -5.37 -1.29
CA ALA A 110 -1.39 -6.82 -1.39
C ALA A 110 -0.04 -7.21 -2.02
N GLY A 111 0.54 -8.31 -1.56
CA GLY A 111 1.75 -8.89 -2.14
C GLY A 111 1.64 -10.40 -2.32
N LYS A 112 2.47 -10.96 -3.19
CA LYS A 112 2.61 -12.41 -3.32
C LYS A 112 3.30 -12.99 -2.10
N VAL A 113 2.90 -14.21 -1.75
CA VAL A 113 3.56 -15.00 -0.71
C VAL A 113 5.00 -15.30 -1.14
N ASP A 114 5.96 -14.93 -0.28
CA ASP A 114 7.35 -15.36 -0.37
C ASP A 114 7.63 -16.50 0.62
N ASP A 115 8.72 -17.25 0.39
CA ASP A 115 9.10 -18.39 1.26
C ASP A 115 9.21 -17.97 2.73
N LYS A 116 9.68 -16.75 2.98
CA LYS A 116 9.82 -16.21 4.35
C LYS A 116 8.46 -15.95 5.00
N ALA A 117 7.46 -15.47 4.26
CA ALA A 117 6.14 -15.18 4.80
C ALA A 117 5.28 -16.45 4.95
N ALA A 118 5.45 -17.42 4.07
CA ALA A 118 4.79 -18.73 4.16
C ALA A 118 5.09 -19.43 5.50
N VAL A 119 6.33 -19.34 5.98
CA VAL A 119 6.76 -19.93 7.26
C VAL A 119 6.21 -19.18 8.48
N ASN A 120 5.85 -17.90 8.35
CA ASN A 120 5.47 -17.03 9.46
C ASN A 120 3.95 -16.81 9.62
N TYR A 121 3.11 -17.63 8.98
CA TYR A 121 1.64 -17.56 9.06
C TYR A 121 1.04 -16.18 8.72
N ARG A 122 1.65 -15.43 7.80
CA ARG A 122 1.17 -14.09 7.38
C ARG A 122 0.36 -14.12 6.09
N VAL A 123 -0.25 -15.25 5.77
CA VAL A 123 -0.90 -15.52 4.49
C VAL A 123 -2.41 -15.45 4.64
N GLU A 124 -3.04 -14.63 3.82
CA GLU A 124 -4.49 -14.55 3.64
C GLU A 124 -4.88 -15.40 2.43
N GLN A 125 -6.00 -16.12 2.53
CA GLN A 125 -6.54 -16.90 1.41
C GLN A 125 -7.64 -16.09 0.72
N THR A 126 -7.48 -15.82 -0.57
CA THR A 126 -8.51 -15.18 -1.42
C THR A 126 -8.97 -16.13 -2.53
N GLU A 127 -9.99 -15.72 -3.29
CA GLU A 127 -10.47 -16.49 -4.45
C GLU A 127 -9.39 -16.60 -5.54
N GLU A 128 -8.54 -15.59 -5.66
CA GLU A 128 -7.43 -15.50 -6.62
C GLU A 128 -6.15 -16.21 -6.13
N GLY A 129 -6.11 -16.62 -4.86
CA GLY A 129 -5.03 -17.40 -4.27
C GLY A 129 -4.49 -16.83 -2.96
N PRO A 130 -3.39 -17.40 -2.44
CA PRO A 130 -2.78 -16.93 -1.21
C PRO A 130 -2.06 -15.59 -1.42
N MET A 131 -2.30 -14.62 -0.55
CA MET A 131 -1.69 -13.29 -0.58
C MET A 131 -1.12 -12.85 0.78
N LEU A 132 -0.35 -11.78 0.77
CA LEU A 132 0.16 -11.09 1.96
C LEU A 132 -0.41 -9.68 2.03
N SER A 133 -0.77 -9.25 3.24
CA SER A 133 -1.01 -7.85 3.55
C SER A 133 0.32 -7.15 3.85
N LEU A 134 0.60 -6.04 3.17
CA LEU A 134 1.87 -5.32 3.26
C LEU A 134 1.67 -3.88 3.74
N ILE A 135 2.55 -3.43 4.63
CA ILE A 135 2.83 -1.99 4.81
C ILE A 135 4.05 -1.63 3.97
N SER A 136 3.84 -0.80 2.95
CA SER A 136 4.84 -0.43 1.95
C SER A 136 5.26 1.03 2.04
N ILE A 137 6.56 1.28 1.91
CA ILE A 137 7.20 2.60 1.91
C ILE A 137 7.88 2.93 0.57
N GLY A 138 7.78 2.05 -0.42
CA GLY A 138 8.42 2.21 -1.72
C GLY A 138 7.84 1.27 -2.75
N CYS A 139 7.85 1.68 -4.01
CA CYS A 139 7.30 0.89 -5.10
C CYS A 139 8.09 1.12 -6.40
N THR A 140 8.21 0.08 -7.22
CA THR A 140 8.83 0.16 -8.56
C THR A 140 7.88 0.63 -9.66
N GLN A 141 6.60 0.84 -9.36
CA GLN A 141 5.57 1.26 -10.32
C GLN A 141 5.89 2.60 -11.00
N SER A 142 6.53 3.53 -10.28
CA SER A 142 7.03 4.75 -10.88
C SER A 142 8.32 5.22 -10.23
N LYS A 143 9.13 5.95 -10.99
CA LYS A 143 10.33 6.63 -10.45
C LYS A 143 9.96 7.51 -9.25
N ARG A 144 8.81 8.20 -9.30
CA ARG A 144 8.31 9.06 -8.22
C ARG A 144 8.13 8.27 -6.92
N LEU A 145 7.48 7.11 -6.98
CA LEU A 145 7.25 6.26 -5.80
C LEU A 145 8.53 5.58 -5.32
N PHE A 146 9.44 5.21 -6.22
CA PHE A 146 10.71 4.59 -5.87
C PHE A 146 11.69 5.53 -5.15
N TRP A 147 11.70 6.81 -5.55
CA TRP A 147 12.60 7.82 -4.99
C TRP A 147 12.05 8.53 -3.75
N ARG A 148 10.76 8.36 -3.44
CA ARG A 148 10.17 8.76 -2.16
C ARG A 148 10.63 7.78 -1.09
N ARG A 149 11.62 8.17 -0.31
CA ARG A 149 12.22 7.33 0.73
C ARG A 149 12.18 8.06 2.07
N PRO A 150 11.99 7.33 3.18
CA PRO A 150 12.18 7.89 4.50
C PRO A 150 13.65 8.27 4.71
N THR A 151 13.91 9.11 5.71
CA THR A 151 15.27 9.29 6.24
C THR A 151 15.72 8.03 7.01
N PRO A 152 17.02 7.82 7.26
CA PRO A 152 17.51 6.73 8.09
C PRO A 152 16.81 6.64 9.45
N LYS A 153 16.62 7.78 10.14
CA LYS A 153 15.94 7.83 11.45
C LYS A 153 14.47 7.40 11.35
N GLN A 154 13.78 7.82 10.30
CA GLN A 154 12.40 7.40 10.05
C GLN A 154 12.32 5.90 9.74
N LEU A 155 13.28 5.36 8.98
CA LEU A 155 13.37 3.94 8.68
C LEU A 155 13.65 3.12 9.94
N GLU A 156 14.60 3.56 10.77
CA GLU A 156 14.93 2.92 12.06
C GLU A 156 13.70 2.83 12.95
N ARG A 157 12.93 3.93 13.06
CA ARG A 157 11.68 3.93 13.82
C ARG A 157 10.64 2.94 13.29
N LEU A 158 10.53 2.80 11.97
CA LEU A 158 9.65 1.79 11.36
C LEU A 158 10.14 0.37 11.65
N VAL A 159 11.46 0.12 11.60
CA VAL A 159 12.06 -1.18 11.95
C VAL A 159 11.78 -1.54 13.41
N GLU A 160 11.86 -0.58 14.34
CA GLU A 160 11.48 -0.79 15.75
C GLU A 160 10.02 -1.22 15.89
N ILE A 161 9.11 -0.59 15.14
CA ILE A 161 7.67 -0.90 15.20
C ILE A 161 7.38 -2.31 14.68
N PHE A 162 7.96 -2.68 13.55
CA PHE A 162 7.69 -3.97 12.90
C PHE A 162 8.59 -5.12 13.42
N GLY A 163 9.66 -4.80 14.13
CA GLY A 163 10.60 -5.77 14.70
C GLY A 163 11.48 -6.48 13.68
N GLU A 164 11.49 -6.05 12.41
CA GLU A 164 12.36 -6.59 11.37
C GLU A 164 12.70 -5.56 10.29
N GLU A 165 13.75 -5.85 9.53
CA GLU A 165 14.14 -5.04 8.37
C GLU A 165 13.18 -5.23 7.19
N PRO A 166 12.81 -4.16 6.46
CA PRO A 166 11.97 -4.29 5.29
C PRO A 166 12.67 -5.05 4.16
N ARG A 167 11.87 -5.55 3.22
CA ARG A 167 12.33 -6.24 2.02
C ARG A 167 11.41 -5.96 0.83
N TRP A 168 11.85 -6.41 -0.33
CA TRP A 168 11.05 -6.35 -1.55
C TRP A 168 10.08 -7.53 -1.62
N PHE A 169 8.83 -7.23 -1.95
CA PHE A 169 7.77 -8.19 -2.23
C PHE A 169 7.26 -7.96 -3.64
N GLU A 170 6.93 -9.03 -4.35
CA GLU A 170 6.18 -8.92 -5.60
C GLU A 170 4.74 -8.51 -5.30
N ASP A 171 4.20 -7.62 -6.10
CA ASP A 171 2.80 -7.26 -6.10
C ASP A 171 1.93 -8.49 -6.38
N PHE A 172 0.78 -8.57 -5.73
CA PHE A 172 -0.21 -9.59 -6.02
C PHE A 172 -0.75 -9.43 -7.46
N TYR A 173 -1.03 -8.19 -7.87
CA TYR A 173 -1.60 -7.86 -9.16
C TYR A 173 -0.53 -7.66 -10.23
N ALA A 174 -0.82 -8.07 -11.47
CA ALA A 174 0.07 -7.92 -12.61
C ALA A 174 0.10 -6.46 -13.09
N LYS A 175 1.18 -6.05 -13.75
CA LYS A 175 1.38 -4.68 -14.27
C LYS A 175 0.26 -4.27 -15.23
N GLU A 176 -0.27 -5.23 -15.97
CA GLU A 176 -1.34 -5.07 -16.95
C GLU A 176 -2.68 -4.70 -16.30
N GLU A 177 -2.86 -4.99 -15.02
CA GLU A 177 -4.07 -4.66 -14.24
C GLU A 177 -4.05 -3.21 -13.73
N PHE A 178 -2.90 -2.53 -13.80
CA PHE A 178 -2.78 -1.14 -13.43
C PHE A 178 -3.12 -0.24 -14.61
N ASP A 179 -4.40 0.14 -14.69
CA ASP A 179 -4.87 1.08 -15.70
C ASP A 179 -4.16 2.43 -15.56
N HIS A 180 -3.51 2.90 -16.62
CA HIS A 180 -2.59 4.04 -16.58
C HIS A 180 -3.29 5.39 -16.31
N GLU A 181 -4.63 5.46 -16.35
CA GLU A 181 -5.40 6.70 -16.32
C GLU A 181 -5.82 7.21 -14.93
N LEU A 182 -5.79 6.36 -13.88
CA LEU A 182 -6.38 6.71 -12.57
C LEU A 182 -5.41 7.30 -11.54
N MET A 183 -4.14 7.57 -11.88
CA MET A 183 -3.11 7.92 -10.89
C MET A 183 -2.28 9.18 -11.21
N HIS A 184 -2.94 10.26 -11.62
CA HIS A 184 -2.35 11.61 -11.69
C HIS A 184 -2.58 12.43 -10.41
#